data_AF-A0A8S9VAF9-F1
#
_entry.id   AF-A0A8S9VAF9-F1
#
_cell.length_a   1.000
_cell.length_b   1.000
_cell.length_c   1.000
_cell.angle_alpha   90.00
_cell.angle_beta   90.00
_cell.angle_gamma   90.00
#
_symmetry.space_group_name_H-M   'P 1'
#
loop_
_entity.id
_entity.type
_entity.pdbx_description
1 polymer ?
#
loop_
_entity_poly.entity_id
_entity_poly.type
_entity_poly.pdbx_seq_one_letter_code
_entity_poly.pdbx_strand_id
1 'polypeptide(L)'
;MFVQKDAADTYGWAKLVALNNTLFARIDDPVIHAAVRYKAMDRKTLLNRMISVVGKRDVKIMHELSGKKFALLFDGFTDAAEHAIAIFAAAKNGI
;
A
#
# COMPACT_ATOMS: atom_id res chain seq x y z
N MET A 1 -5.59 -15.71 -15.24
CA MET A 1 -4.49 -15.24 -14.37
C MET A 1 -4.76 -15.75 -12.97
N PHE A 2 -4.01 -16.74 -12.50
CA PHE A 2 -4.17 -17.27 -11.14
C PHE A 2 -3.51 -16.29 -10.16
N VAL A 3 -4.32 -15.48 -9.48
CA VAL A 3 -3.81 -14.65 -8.38
C VAL A 3 -3.68 -15.54 -7.16
N GLN A 4 -2.47 -15.69 -6.65
CA GLN A 4 -2.21 -16.41 -5.40
C GLN A 4 -3.06 -15.78 -4.29
N LYS A 5 -3.89 -16.58 -3.60
CA LYS A 5 -4.89 -16.08 -2.63
C LYS A 5 -4.28 -15.17 -1.56
N ASP A 6 -3.07 -15.49 -1.09
CA ASP A 6 -2.34 -14.65 -0.14
C ASP A 6 -1.99 -13.25 -0.68
N ALA A 7 -1.71 -13.13 -1.99
CA ALA A 7 -1.45 -11.85 -2.63
C ALA A 7 -2.74 -11.03 -2.74
N ALA A 8 -3.87 -11.67 -3.04
CA ALA A 8 -5.18 -11.02 -3.07
C ALA A 8 -5.59 -10.50 -1.68
N ASP A 9 -5.38 -11.30 -0.63
CA ASP A 9 -5.68 -10.91 0.75
C ASP A 9 -4.79 -9.73 1.20
N THR A 10 -3.49 -9.77 0.86
CA THR A 10 -2.56 -8.65 1.15
C THR A 10 -2.97 -7.37 0.43
N TYR A 11 -3.39 -7.47 -0.83
CA TYR A 11 -3.89 -6.32 -1.59
C TYR A 11 -5.18 -5.76 -0.99
N GLY A 12 -6.10 -6.62 -0.54
CA GLY A 12 -7.31 -6.21 0.17
C GLY A 12 -7.01 -5.38 1.42
N TRP A 13 -6.07 -5.86 2.25
CA TRP A 13 -5.60 -5.13 3.43
C TRP A 13 -4.93 -3.80 3.08
N ALA A 14 -4.02 -3.79 2.10
CA ALA A 14 -3.36 -2.56 1.67
C ALA A 14 -4.36 -1.53 1.11
N LYS A 15 -5.37 -1.98 0.37
CA LYS A 15 -6.48 -1.15 -0.12
C LYS A 15 -7.29 -0.55 1.02
N LEU A 16 -7.57 -1.30 2.09
CA LEU A 16 -8.28 -0.80 3.25
C LEU A 16 -7.55 0.38 3.91
N VAL A 17 -6.22 0.27 4.05
CA VAL A 17 -5.37 1.32 4.61
C VAL A 17 -5.27 2.51 3.64
N ALA A 18 -4.92 2.25 2.38
CA ALA A 18 -4.53 3.29 1.44
C ALA A 18 -5.70 3.97 0.71
N LEU A 19 -6.82 3.27 0.49
CA LEU A 19 -7.96 3.80 -0.28
C LEU A 19 -9.19 4.06 0.58
N ASN A 20 -9.37 3.32 1.67
CA ASN A 20 -10.51 3.52 2.57
C ASN A 20 -10.12 4.31 3.83
N ASN A 21 -8.92 4.89 3.89
CA ASN A 21 -8.39 5.67 5.01
C ASN A 21 -8.56 4.98 6.37
N THR A 22 -8.47 3.64 6.41
CA THR A 22 -8.50 2.94 7.68
C THR A 22 -7.16 3.10 8.38
N LEU A 23 -7.22 3.60 9.61
CA LEU A 23 -6.05 3.87 10.42
C LEU A 23 -5.24 2.59 10.59
N PHE A 24 -3.94 2.70 10.35
CA PHE A 24 -3.06 1.53 10.45
C PHE A 24 -3.09 0.91 11.86
N ALA A 25 -3.33 1.73 12.88
CA ALA A 25 -3.50 1.28 14.26
C ALA A 25 -4.72 0.36 14.46
N ARG A 26 -5.75 0.47 13.61
CA ARG A 26 -6.98 -0.32 13.68
C ARG A 26 -6.92 -1.66 12.93
N ILE A 27 -5.78 -2.00 12.33
CA ILE A 27 -5.66 -3.27 11.62
C ILE A 27 -5.86 -4.45 12.56
N ASP A 28 -5.35 -4.37 13.79
CA ASP A 28 -5.51 -5.44 14.79
C ASP A 28 -6.89 -5.41 15.50
N ASP A 29 -7.79 -4.49 15.13
CA ASP A 29 -9.13 -4.36 15.72
C ASP A 29 -10.00 -5.58 15.33
N PRO A 30 -10.54 -6.33 16.31
CA PRO A 30 -11.40 -7.48 16.05
C PRO A 30 -12.63 -7.14 15.19
N VAL A 31 -13.16 -5.91 15.29
CA VAL A 31 -14.29 -5.45 14.48
C VAL A 31 -13.89 -5.32 13.01
N ILE A 32 -12.69 -4.79 12.74
CA ILE A 32 -12.15 -4.73 11.38
C ILE A 32 -11.92 -6.15 10.84
N HIS A 33 -11.32 -7.03 11.63
CA HIS A 33 -11.12 -8.43 11.26
C HIS A 33 -12.42 -9.16 10.91
N ALA A 34 -13.51 -8.88 11.63
CA ALA A 34 -14.82 -9.49 11.37
C ALA A 34 -15.52 -8.90 10.13
N ALA A 35 -15.25 -7.63 9.79
CA ALA A 35 -15.89 -6.93 8.68
C ALA A 35 -15.26 -7.23 7.31
N VAL A 36 -14.00 -7.68 7.28
CA VAL A 36 -13.25 -7.92 6.04
C VAL A 36 -13.51 -9.31 5.48
N ARG A 37 -13.41 -9.44 4.15
CA ARG A 37 -13.64 -10.71 3.43
C ARG A 37 -12.36 -11.51 3.16
N TYR A 38 -11.21 -10.93 3.46
CA TYR A 38 -9.90 -11.55 3.30
C TYR A 38 -9.39 -12.12 4.63
N LYS A 39 -8.42 -13.02 4.58
CA LYS A 39 -7.85 -13.65 5.77
C LYS A 39 -7.33 -12.59 6.75
N ALA A 40 -7.62 -12.77 8.04
CA ALA A 40 -7.10 -11.93 9.11
C ALA A 40 -5.57 -11.76 9.01
N MET A 41 -5.09 -10.54 9.18
CA MET A 41 -3.68 -10.19 9.10
C MET A 41 -3.38 -9.14 10.14
N ASP A 42 -2.42 -9.42 11.01
CA ASP A 42 -1.96 -8.43 11.98
C ASP A 42 -1.19 -7.31 11.28
N ARG A 43 -1.15 -6.16 11.96
CA ARG A 43 -0.51 -4.94 11.47
C ARG A 43 0.96 -5.14 11.11
N LYS A 44 1.71 -5.93 11.89
CA LYS A 44 3.13 -6.18 11.66
C LYS A 44 3.35 -6.99 10.38
N THR A 45 2.52 -8.01 10.17
CA THR A 45 2.52 -8.82 8.95
C THR A 45 2.17 -7.98 7.73
N LEU A 46 1.15 -7.12 7.82
CA LEU A 46 0.78 -6.21 6.74
C LEU A 46 1.94 -5.26 6.40
N LEU A 47 2.57 -4.64 7.39
CA LEU A 47 3.72 -3.75 7.20
C LEU A 47 4.88 -4.47 6.50
N ASN A 48 5.27 -5.65 6.99
CA ASN A 48 6.36 -6.44 6.40
C ASN A 48 6.06 -6.83 4.95
N ARG A 49 4.80 -7.17 4.64
CA ARG A 49 4.39 -7.48 3.27
C ARG A 49 4.42 -6.25 2.38
N MET A 50 3.94 -5.09 2.85
CA MET A 50 4.02 -3.83 2.11
C MET A 50 5.47 -3.44 1.81
N ILE A 51 6.37 -3.53 2.81
CA ILE A 51 7.81 -3.30 2.63
C ILE A 51 8.42 -4.29 1.63
N SER A 52 8.08 -5.58 1.72
CA SER A 52 8.56 -6.60 0.78
C SER A 52 8.10 -6.33 -0.66
N VAL A 53 6.87 -5.81 -0.83
CA VAL A 53 6.38 -5.39 -2.14
C VAL A 53 7.17 -4.20 -2.67
N VAL A 54 7.51 -3.22 -1.81
CA VAL A 54 8.40 -2.11 -2.19
C VAL A 54 9.76 -2.65 -2.64
N GLY A 55 10.41 -3.52 -1.86
CA GLY A 55 11.71 -4.10 -2.24
C GLY A 55 11.70 -4.88 -3.56
N LYS A 56 10.59 -5.57 -3.89
CA LYS A 56 10.42 -6.23 -5.20
C LYS A 56 10.12 -5.25 -6.33
N ARG A 57 9.47 -4.13 -6.01
CA ARG A 57 9.17 -3.05 -6.94
C ARG A 57 10.38 -2.15 -7.14
N ASP A 58 11.32 -2.04 -6.21
CA ASP A 58 12.53 -1.20 -6.34
C ASP A 58 13.33 -1.56 -7.58
N VAL A 59 13.51 -2.86 -7.88
CA VAL A 59 14.18 -3.30 -9.12
C VAL A 59 13.41 -2.84 -10.36
N LYS A 60 12.07 -2.91 -10.31
CA LYS A 60 11.20 -2.50 -11.41
C LYS A 60 11.14 -0.97 -11.56
N ILE A 61 11.07 -0.24 -10.46
CA ILE A 61 11.10 1.22 -10.38
C ILE A 61 12.45 1.71 -10.89
N MET A 62 13.56 1.12 -10.46
CA MET A 62 14.89 1.41 -11.00
C MET A 62 14.95 1.15 -12.50
N HIS A 63 14.45 0.02 -12.98
CA HIS A 63 14.40 -0.25 -14.42
C HIS A 63 13.51 0.75 -15.19
N GLU A 64 12.36 1.13 -14.62
CA GLU A 64 11.38 1.99 -15.29
C GLU A 64 11.72 3.48 -15.21
N LEU A 65 12.42 3.93 -14.17
CA LEU A 65 12.74 5.34 -13.90
C LEU A 65 14.22 5.70 -14.12
N SER A 66 15.14 4.72 -14.16
CA SER A 66 16.57 5.01 -14.37
C SER A 66 16.81 5.73 -15.69
N GLY A 67 17.57 6.82 -15.63
CA GLY A 67 17.85 7.68 -16.78
C GLY A 67 16.66 8.48 -17.31
N LYS A 68 15.48 8.40 -16.68
CA LYS A 68 14.29 9.16 -17.09
C LYS A 68 14.03 10.34 -16.16
N LYS A 69 13.47 11.41 -16.73
CA LYS A 69 12.85 12.47 -15.93
C LYS A 69 11.48 11.96 -15.45
N PHE A 70 11.27 12.00 -14.14
CA PHE A 70 10.00 11.68 -13.50
C PHE A 70 9.62 12.79 -12.51
N ALA A 71 8.32 12.94 -12.27
CA ALA A 71 7.80 13.80 -11.23
C ALA A 71 7.42 12.94 -10.02
N LEU A 72 7.76 13.41 -8.82
CA LEU A 72 7.23 12.89 -7.57
C LEU A 72 6.12 13.84 -7.10
N LEU A 73 4.91 13.32 -6.98
CA LEU A 73 3.80 14.03 -6.35
C LEU A 73 3.68 13.50 -4.93
N PHE A 74 3.87 14.40 -3.98
CA PHE A 74 3.58 14.17 -2.58
C PHE A 74 2.18 14.72 -2.33
N ASP A 75 1.23 13.83 -2.10
CA ASP A 75 -0.13 14.21 -1.72
C ASP A 75 -0.34 13.81 -0.26
N GLY A 76 -0.87 14.73 0.53
CA GLY A 76 -0.92 14.59 1.97
C GLY A 76 -2.30 14.95 2.50
N PHE A 77 -2.83 14.10 3.37
CA PHE A 77 -4.04 14.42 4.13
C PHE A 77 -3.70 14.43 5.62
N THR A 78 -4.22 15.42 6.33
CA THR A 78 -4.14 15.52 7.78
C THR A 78 -5.54 15.65 8.35
N ASP A 79 -5.90 14.75 9.25
CA ASP A 79 -7.10 14.85 10.08
C ASP A 79 -6.69 14.75 11.55
N ALA A 80 -6.89 15.84 12.29
CA ALA A 80 -6.76 16.04 13.73
C ALA A 80 -5.55 15.41 14.46
N ALA A 81 -5.38 14.09 14.41
CA ALA A 81 -4.33 13.31 15.06
C ALA A 81 -3.45 12.49 14.09
N GLU A 82 -3.77 12.44 12.80
CA GLU A 82 -3.10 11.57 11.84
C GLU A 82 -2.68 12.29 10.56
N HIS A 83 -1.51 11.88 10.07
CA HIS A 83 -0.90 12.39 8.86
C HIS A 83 -0.68 11.21 7.91
N ALA A 84 -1.30 11.28 6.74
CA ALA A 84 -1.06 10.35 5.65
C ALA A 84 -0.35 11.08 4.51
N ILE A 85 0.67 10.45 3.94
CA ILE A 85 1.37 10.94 2.75
C ILE A 85 1.36 9.82 1.72
N ALA A 86 0.74 10.08 0.57
CA ALA A 86 0.87 9.30 -0.63
C ALA A 86 2.01 9.88 -1.48
N ILE A 87 2.83 9.00 -2.04
CA ILE A 87 3.91 9.36 -2.95
C ILE A 87 3.61 8.70 -4.30
N PHE A 88 3.40 9.51 -5.32
CA PHE A 88 3.21 9.05 -6.70
C PHE A 88 4.45 9.39 -7.51
N ALA A 89 4.91 8.46 -8.35
CA ALA A 89 5.92 8.71 -9.36
C ALA A 89 5.25 8.68 -10.73
N ALA A 90 5.41 9.74 -11.52
CA ALA A 90 4.91 9.81 -12.90
C ALA A 90 6.09 10.03 -13.86
N ALA A 91 6.19 9.20 -14.90
CA ALA A 91 7.19 9.35 -15.95
C ALA A 91 6.53 9.87 -17.24
N LYS A 92 7.34 10.22 -18.24
CA LYS A 92 6.85 10.71 -19.55
C LYS A 92 5.88 9.75 -20.28
N ASN A 93 5.79 8.50 -19.81
CA ASN A 93 4.98 7.42 -20.36
C ASN A 93 3.61 7.30 -19.64
N GLY A 94 3.35 8.12 -18.62
CA GLY A 94 2.19 8.02 -17.73
C GLY A 94 2.59 7.72 -16.28
N ILE A 95 1.57 7.48 -15.45
CA ILE A 95 1.70 6.84 -14.12
C ILE A 95 1.97 5.35 -14.34
#